data_AF-A0A6G0XC12-F1
#
_entry.id   AF-A0A6G0XC12-F1
#
_cell.length_a   1.000
_cell.length_b   1.000
_cell.length_c   1.000
_cell.angle_alpha   90.00
_cell.angle_beta   90.00
_cell.angle_gamma   90.00
#
_symmetry.space_group_name_H-M   'P 1'
#
loop_
_entity.id
_entity.type
_entity.pdbx_description
1 polymer ?
#
loop_
_entity_poly.entity_id
_entity_poly.type
_entity_poly.pdbx_seq_one_letter_code
_entity_poly.pdbx_strand_id
1 'polypeptide(L)'
;MDEMAITPANLFDVSSNKYMGKINLPNHEGTGTSVLVFMLGDISTRWKQTVAYFFTGKSVNGDVYHYIVIDIVSKTESLGLNVIALILDMGSSNRGLWKKWDITAGRHCKVSNFLSHPLDANRKLFVIPDVPHIFKNIKNMLMSNKLLFISNKIQQFYNLPTNLIICSSHIEDVIKYQEKLDFVLVPKLSELDLMPNFYQKIKVGKSTNVINHYAYTALQFLSEELHKLEYLTTAWFINIIDKWFSLMTSRHPILAFSELEQYI
;
A
#
# COMPACT_ATOMS: atom_id res chain seq x y z
N MET A 1 -5.61 6.50 -9.02
CA MET A 1 -6.34 7.71 -8.58
C MET A 1 -5.91 8.01 -7.16
N ASP A 2 -5.61 9.26 -6.86
CA ASP A 2 -5.23 9.69 -5.52
C ASP A 2 -5.68 11.14 -5.27
N GLU A 3 -5.75 11.53 -4.01
CA GLU A 3 -6.20 12.84 -3.56
C GLU A 3 -5.04 13.62 -2.92
N MET A 4 -4.83 14.85 -3.37
CA MET A 4 -3.79 15.74 -2.88
C MET A 4 -4.39 16.93 -2.15
N ALA A 5 -3.95 17.20 -0.92
CA ALA A 5 -4.37 18.39 -0.19
C ALA A 5 -3.87 19.68 -0.87
N ILE A 6 -4.72 20.71 -0.92
CA ILE A 6 -4.38 22.02 -1.46
C ILE A 6 -4.73 23.11 -0.44
N THR A 7 -4.13 24.30 -0.61
CA THR A 7 -4.52 25.47 0.18
C THR A 7 -5.89 25.95 -0.28
N PRO A 8 -6.92 25.98 0.60
CA PRO A 8 -8.24 26.47 0.21
C PRO A 8 -8.17 27.95 -0.11
N ALA A 9 -8.53 28.33 -1.33
CA ALA A 9 -8.56 29.72 -1.77
C ALA A 9 -9.64 29.89 -2.82
N ASN A 10 -10.45 30.95 -2.70
CA ASN A 10 -11.37 31.37 -3.74
C ASN A 10 -10.73 32.52 -4.50
N LEU A 11 -10.31 32.25 -5.73
CA LEU A 11 -9.59 33.20 -6.57
C LEU A 11 -10.46 33.56 -7.77
N PHE A 12 -10.43 34.82 -8.18
CA PHE A 12 -11.04 35.21 -9.46
C PHE A 12 -9.95 35.21 -10.52
N ASP A 13 -10.08 34.33 -11.51
CA ASP A 13 -9.19 34.33 -12.66
C ASP A 13 -9.70 35.30 -13.72
N VAL A 14 -8.94 36.38 -13.93
CA VAL A 14 -9.24 37.43 -14.89
C VAL A 14 -9.22 36.90 -16.32
N SER A 15 -8.36 35.91 -16.61
CA SER A 15 -8.19 35.40 -17.97
C SER A 15 -9.38 34.55 -18.44
N SER A 16 -9.90 33.67 -17.59
CA SER A 16 -11.09 32.87 -17.87
C SER A 16 -12.41 33.52 -17.42
N ASN A 17 -12.33 34.70 -16.78
CA ASN A 17 -13.46 35.43 -16.19
C ASN A 17 -14.32 34.55 -15.27
N LYS A 18 -13.67 33.72 -14.45
CA LYS A 18 -14.32 32.71 -13.59
C LYS A 18 -13.75 32.70 -12.18
N TYR A 19 -14.62 32.39 -11.22
CA TYR A 19 -14.21 32.07 -9.85
C TYR A 19 -13.66 30.64 -9.79
N MET A 20 -12.40 30.51 -9.40
CA MET A 20 -11.69 29.26 -9.14
C MET A 20 -11.64 28.97 -7.64
N GLY A 21 -11.47 27.69 -7.28
CA GLY A 21 -11.35 27.25 -5.88
C GLY A 21 -12.61 26.66 -5.26
N LYS A 22 -13.73 26.68 -5.99
CA LYS A 22 -14.93 25.93 -5.59
C LYS A 22 -14.78 24.44 -5.93
N ILE A 23 -15.45 23.62 -5.14
CA ILE A 23 -15.60 22.19 -5.40
C ILE A 23 -16.30 22.01 -6.76
N ASN A 24 -15.73 21.15 -7.61
CA ASN A 24 -16.30 20.80 -8.92
C ASN A 24 -16.74 19.33 -8.98
N LEU A 25 -16.62 18.60 -7.87
CA LEU A 25 -17.12 17.24 -7.76
C LEU A 25 -18.66 17.25 -7.82
N PRO A 26 -19.30 16.40 -8.65
CA PRO A 26 -20.76 16.36 -8.76
C PRO A 26 -21.44 16.21 -7.40
N ASN A 27 -22.55 16.95 -7.17
CA ASN A 27 -23.35 16.95 -5.93
C ASN A 27 -22.63 17.45 -4.66
N HIS A 28 -21.57 18.23 -4.80
CA HIS A 28 -20.86 18.83 -3.67
C HIS A 28 -20.69 20.33 -3.84
N GLU A 29 -20.76 21.06 -2.73
CA GLU A 29 -20.62 22.51 -2.69
C GLU A 29 -19.60 22.93 -1.62
N GLY A 30 -18.96 24.09 -1.84
CA GLY A 30 -18.00 24.68 -0.90
C GLY A 30 -16.65 24.99 -1.55
N THR A 31 -15.69 25.36 -0.70
CA THR A 31 -14.30 25.63 -1.11
C THR A 31 -13.52 24.31 -1.17
N GLY A 32 -12.80 24.08 -2.27
CA GLY A 32 -11.95 22.92 -2.44
C GLY A 32 -10.80 22.93 -1.44
N THR A 33 -10.65 21.84 -0.70
CA THR A 33 -9.54 21.61 0.23
C THR A 33 -8.53 20.61 -0.31
N SER A 34 -8.94 19.83 -1.30
CA SER A 34 -8.16 18.77 -1.91
C SER A 34 -8.43 18.71 -3.41
N VAL A 35 -7.57 18.00 -4.14
CA VAL A 35 -7.72 17.70 -5.56
C VAL A 35 -7.60 16.20 -5.76
N LEU A 36 -8.67 15.60 -6.25
CA LEU A 36 -8.69 14.22 -6.74
C LEU A 36 -8.15 14.18 -8.17
N VAL A 37 -7.16 13.33 -8.42
CA VAL A 37 -6.50 13.22 -9.73
C VAL A 37 -6.62 11.81 -10.29
N PHE A 38 -6.98 11.74 -11.58
CA PHE A 38 -7.02 10.51 -12.36
C PHE A 38 -5.90 10.54 -13.40
N MET A 39 -5.08 9.50 -13.39
CA MET A 39 -3.95 9.34 -14.29
C MET A 39 -4.05 7.97 -14.95
N LEU A 40 -3.88 7.94 -16.28
CA LEU A 40 -3.61 6.74 -17.03
C LEU A 40 -2.10 6.49 -17.01
N GLY A 41 -1.70 5.24 -16.80
CA GLY A 41 -0.32 4.81 -16.91
C GLY A 41 -0.29 3.49 -17.65
N ASP A 42 0.62 3.37 -18.61
CA ASP A 42 0.78 2.13 -19.36
C ASP A 42 1.65 1.12 -18.63
N ILE A 43 1.38 -0.15 -18.90
CA ILE A 43 2.05 -1.30 -18.29
C ILE A 43 3.26 -1.70 -19.14
N SER A 44 3.15 -1.61 -20.47
CA SER A 44 4.18 -2.10 -21.40
C SER A 44 5.26 -1.05 -21.68
N THR A 45 4.85 0.22 -21.76
CA THR A 45 5.70 1.36 -22.07
C THR A 45 5.58 2.43 -20.99
N ARG A 46 6.57 3.33 -20.94
CA ARG A 46 6.72 4.28 -19.84
C ARG A 46 6.06 5.62 -20.13
N TRP A 47 4.74 5.65 -20.28
CA TRP A 47 3.98 6.90 -20.36
C TRP A 47 2.94 7.00 -19.25
N LYS A 48 2.63 8.25 -18.88
CA LYS A 48 1.61 8.60 -17.91
C LYS A 48 0.93 9.89 -18.35
N GLN A 49 -0.39 9.95 -18.22
CA GLN A 49 -1.15 11.15 -18.56
C GLN A 49 -2.26 11.38 -17.54
N THR A 50 -2.33 12.59 -17.01
CA THR A 50 -3.48 13.03 -16.22
C THR A 50 -4.67 13.25 -17.15
N VAL A 51 -5.77 12.57 -16.89
CA VAL A 51 -6.98 12.58 -17.74
C VAL A 51 -8.16 13.30 -17.12
N ALA A 52 -8.19 13.40 -15.79
CA ALA A 52 -9.22 14.16 -15.08
C ALA A 52 -8.70 14.65 -13.72
N TYR A 53 -9.26 15.76 -13.27
CA TYR A 53 -9.04 16.27 -11.92
C TYR A 53 -10.32 16.91 -11.37
N PHE A 54 -10.53 16.76 -10.06
CA PHE A 54 -11.69 17.33 -9.36
C PHE A 54 -11.25 17.96 -8.04
N PHE A 55 -11.66 19.20 -7.79
CA PHE A 55 -11.60 19.83 -6.48
C PHE A 55 -12.62 19.18 -5.55
N THR A 56 -12.15 18.71 -4.41
CA THR A 56 -12.91 17.99 -3.40
C THR A 56 -12.87 18.73 -2.06
N GLY A 57 -13.90 18.53 -1.24
CA GLY A 57 -13.99 19.07 0.12
C GLY A 57 -13.61 18.05 1.18
N LYS A 58 -13.78 18.40 2.46
CA LYS A 58 -13.51 17.50 3.60
C LYS A 58 -14.39 16.25 3.64
N SER A 59 -15.59 16.33 3.08
CA SER A 59 -16.54 15.21 2.98
C SER A 59 -16.80 14.94 1.51
N VAL A 60 -16.62 13.69 1.09
CA VAL A 60 -16.85 13.25 -0.28
C VAL A 60 -17.78 12.04 -0.25
N ASN A 61 -18.89 12.13 -0.99
CA ASN A 61 -19.71 10.98 -1.30
C ASN A 61 -19.01 10.11 -2.34
N GLY A 62 -18.51 8.95 -1.89
CA GLY A 62 -17.81 7.98 -2.73
C GLY A 62 -18.66 7.40 -3.87
N ASP A 63 -19.98 7.53 -3.85
CA ASP A 63 -20.85 7.11 -4.96
C ASP A 63 -20.54 7.83 -6.27
N VAL A 64 -20.05 9.07 -6.18
CA VAL A 64 -19.69 9.88 -7.34
C VAL A 64 -18.47 9.31 -8.06
N TYR A 65 -17.56 8.65 -7.32
CA TYR A 65 -16.35 8.07 -7.91
C TYR A 65 -16.68 6.93 -8.87
N HIS A 66 -17.75 6.19 -8.60
CA HIS A 66 -18.22 5.14 -9.50
C HIS A 66 -18.46 5.69 -10.91
N TYR A 67 -19.28 6.73 -11.03
CA TYR A 67 -19.64 7.30 -12.33
C TYR A 67 -18.43 7.90 -13.05
N ILE A 68 -17.56 8.60 -12.31
CA ILE A 68 -16.34 9.19 -12.89
C ILE A 68 -15.40 8.10 -13.41
N VAL A 69 -15.16 7.05 -12.64
CA VAL A 69 -14.27 5.96 -13.07
C VAL A 69 -14.83 5.25 -14.29
N ILE A 70 -16.13 4.93 -14.32
CA ILE A 70 -16.75 4.25 -15.46
C ILE A 70 -16.71 5.13 -16.72
N ASP A 71 -16.93 6.44 -16.61
CA ASP A 71 -16.81 7.37 -17.73
C ASP A 71 -15.36 7.44 -18.27
N ILE A 72 -14.37 7.53 -17.38
CA ILE A 72 -12.95 7.53 -17.76
C ILE A 72 -12.57 6.23 -18.45
N VAL A 73 -12.97 5.07 -17.91
CA VAL A 73 -12.72 3.77 -18.53
C VAL A 73 -13.37 3.71 -19.92
N SER A 74 -14.61 4.17 -20.03
CA SER A 74 -15.35 4.12 -21.30
C SER A 74 -14.71 4.99 -22.39
N LYS A 75 -14.30 6.21 -22.03
CA LYS A 75 -13.60 7.12 -22.94
C LYS A 75 -12.22 6.56 -23.33
N THR A 76 -11.50 5.98 -22.38
CA THR A 76 -10.17 5.41 -22.62
C THR A 76 -10.25 4.24 -23.63
N GLU A 77 -11.22 3.34 -23.46
CA GLU A 77 -11.45 2.21 -24.37
C GLU A 77 -11.93 2.68 -25.76
N SER A 78 -12.73 3.75 -25.83
CA SER A 78 -13.15 4.33 -27.12
C SER A 78 -11.97 4.86 -27.96
N LEU A 79 -10.85 5.19 -27.31
CA LEU A 79 -9.60 5.60 -27.96
C LEU A 79 -8.72 4.39 -28.38
N GLY A 80 -9.17 3.16 -28.10
CA GLY A 80 -8.43 1.93 -28.37
C GLY A 80 -7.45 1.52 -27.27
N LEU A 81 -7.51 2.13 -26.09
CA LEU A 81 -6.66 1.78 -24.95
C LEU A 81 -7.39 0.80 -24.01
N ASN A 82 -6.78 -0.37 -23.79
CA ASN A 82 -7.34 -1.41 -22.92
C ASN A 82 -7.04 -1.13 -21.44
N VAL A 83 -8.07 -0.85 -20.64
CA VAL A 83 -7.96 -0.66 -19.20
C VAL A 83 -8.08 -2.00 -18.49
N ILE A 84 -6.98 -2.44 -17.88
CA ILE A 84 -6.87 -3.75 -17.21
C ILE A 84 -7.05 -3.63 -15.70
N ALA A 85 -6.54 -2.56 -15.09
CA ALA A 85 -6.52 -2.41 -13.65
C ALA A 85 -6.73 -0.96 -13.19
N LEU A 86 -7.34 -0.81 -12.02
CA LEU A 86 -7.50 0.44 -11.28
C LEU A 86 -6.63 0.39 -10.03
N ILE A 87 -5.74 1.37 -9.89
CA ILE A 87 -4.89 1.51 -8.70
C ILE A 87 -5.46 2.60 -7.79
N LEU A 88 -5.83 2.21 -6.57
CA LEU A 88 -6.52 3.05 -5.59
C LEU A 88 -5.85 2.94 -4.22
N ASP A 89 -5.84 4.03 -3.45
CA ASP A 89 -5.43 4.00 -2.05
C ASP A 89 -6.51 3.35 -1.14
N MET A 90 -6.24 3.27 0.16
CA MET A 90 -7.16 2.72 1.16
C MET A 90 -7.98 3.78 1.91
N GLY A 91 -8.15 4.98 1.33
CA GLY A 91 -8.96 6.06 1.89
C GLY A 91 -10.42 5.65 2.12
N SER A 92 -11.13 6.36 2.99
CA SER A 92 -12.55 6.06 3.30
C SER A 92 -13.44 6.07 2.06
N SER A 93 -13.28 7.07 1.18
CA SER A 93 -14.05 7.19 -0.06
C SER A 93 -13.77 6.04 -1.02
N ASN A 94 -12.50 5.64 -1.19
CA ASN A 94 -12.09 4.53 -2.04
C ASN A 94 -12.57 3.18 -1.48
N ARG A 95 -12.54 2.99 -0.17
CA ARG A 95 -13.16 1.82 0.48
C ARG A 95 -14.68 1.79 0.32
N GLY A 96 -15.34 2.94 0.25
CA GLY A 96 -16.75 3.04 -0.12
C GLY A 96 -17.01 2.52 -1.53
N LEU A 97 -16.18 2.92 -2.49
CA LEU A 97 -16.22 2.42 -3.86
C LEU A 97 -15.98 0.92 -3.95
N TRP A 98 -15.01 0.39 -3.18
CA TRP A 98 -14.74 -1.05 -3.12
C TRP A 98 -15.96 -1.85 -2.66
N LYS A 99 -16.65 -1.38 -1.61
CA LYS A 99 -17.89 -2.01 -1.14
C LYS A 99 -18.98 -2.00 -2.22
N LYS A 100 -19.10 -0.91 -2.97
CA LYS A 100 -20.08 -0.80 -4.07
C LYS A 100 -19.79 -1.77 -5.23
N TRP A 101 -18.54 -2.15 -5.41
CA TRP A 101 -18.10 -3.11 -6.44
C TRP A 101 -17.92 -4.53 -5.90
N ASP A 102 -18.40 -4.82 -4.69
CA ASP A 102 -18.21 -6.11 -4.01
C ASP A 102 -16.74 -6.56 -3.93
N ILE A 103 -15.82 -5.60 -3.93
CA ILE A 103 -14.39 -5.83 -3.72
C ILE A 103 -14.18 -6.06 -2.23
N THR A 104 -13.78 -7.27 -1.89
CA THR A 104 -13.71 -7.75 -0.53
C THR A 104 -12.38 -8.45 -0.26
N ALA A 105 -11.77 -8.11 0.87
CA ALA A 105 -10.56 -8.73 1.36
C ALA A 105 -10.64 -8.77 2.90
N GLY A 106 -10.68 -9.97 3.47
CA GLY A 106 -10.88 -10.13 4.91
C GLY A 106 -10.91 -11.59 5.33
N ARG A 107 -10.78 -11.82 6.64
CA ARG A 107 -10.64 -13.17 7.24
C ARG A 107 -11.87 -14.06 7.01
N HIS A 108 -13.05 -13.46 6.92
CA HIS A 108 -14.34 -14.15 6.88
C HIS A 108 -15.08 -13.94 5.57
N CYS A 109 -14.44 -13.37 4.54
CA CYS A 109 -15.04 -13.17 3.23
C CYS A 109 -14.22 -13.85 2.14
N LYS A 110 -14.91 -14.20 1.05
CA LYS A 110 -14.25 -14.66 -0.17
C LYS A 110 -13.53 -13.46 -0.77
N VAL A 111 -12.23 -13.59 -0.99
CA VAL A 111 -11.44 -12.53 -1.62
C VAL A 111 -11.94 -12.29 -3.04
N SER A 112 -12.29 -11.05 -3.34
CA SER A 112 -12.68 -10.58 -4.67
C SER A 112 -11.96 -9.27 -4.95
N ASN A 113 -11.22 -9.22 -6.05
CA ASN A 113 -10.38 -8.09 -6.46
C ASN A 113 -10.66 -7.63 -7.90
N PHE A 114 -11.77 -8.05 -8.49
CA PHE A 114 -12.15 -7.65 -9.83
C PHE A 114 -13.65 -7.48 -9.95
N LEU A 115 -14.05 -6.69 -10.94
CA LEU A 115 -15.43 -6.60 -11.43
C LEU A 115 -15.46 -6.92 -12.93
N SER A 116 -16.64 -7.25 -13.45
CA SER A 116 -16.82 -7.37 -14.90
C SER A 116 -16.54 -6.01 -15.55
N HIS A 117 -15.81 -6.03 -16.66
CA HIS A 117 -15.43 -4.79 -17.35
C HIS A 117 -16.68 -4.10 -17.92
N PRO A 118 -16.85 -2.78 -17.74
CA PRO A 118 -18.12 -2.09 -18.03
C PRO A 118 -18.52 -2.12 -19.51
N LEU A 119 -17.56 -2.32 -20.41
CA LEU A 119 -17.79 -2.39 -21.86
C LEU A 119 -17.68 -3.81 -22.44
N ASP A 120 -17.18 -4.78 -21.67
CA ASP A 120 -17.00 -6.16 -22.14
C ASP A 120 -17.15 -7.13 -20.96
N ALA A 121 -18.28 -7.86 -20.94
CA ALA A 121 -18.58 -8.79 -19.86
C ALA A 121 -17.58 -9.96 -19.74
N ASN A 122 -16.82 -10.26 -20.80
CA ASN A 122 -15.81 -11.33 -20.78
C ASN A 122 -14.48 -10.87 -20.17
N ARG A 123 -14.27 -9.56 -20.08
CA ARG A 123 -13.07 -8.97 -19.49
C ARG A 123 -13.30 -8.65 -18.02
N LYS A 124 -12.21 -8.71 -17.26
CA LYS A 124 -12.18 -8.31 -15.85
C LYS A 124 -11.45 -6.99 -15.73
N LEU A 125 -11.99 -6.10 -14.90
CA LEU A 125 -11.31 -4.91 -14.44
C LEU A 125 -10.80 -5.18 -13.02
N PHE A 126 -9.49 -5.23 -12.86
CA PHE A 126 -8.87 -5.51 -11.56
C PHE A 126 -8.81 -4.25 -10.70
N VAL A 127 -9.01 -4.39 -9.39
CA VAL A 127 -8.80 -3.33 -8.41
C VAL A 127 -7.58 -3.70 -7.59
N ILE A 128 -6.53 -2.90 -7.71
CA ILE A 128 -5.26 -3.12 -7.04
C ILE A 128 -5.05 -2.00 -6.01
N PRO A 129 -4.88 -2.33 -4.72
CA PRO A 129 -4.54 -1.34 -3.72
C PRO A 129 -3.11 -0.83 -3.92
N ASP A 130 -2.87 0.43 -3.55
CA ASP A 130 -1.51 1.00 -3.54
C ASP A 130 -0.58 0.19 -2.62
N VAL A 131 0.37 -0.51 -3.25
CA VAL A 131 1.34 -1.42 -2.60
C VAL A 131 2.21 -0.69 -1.57
N PRO A 132 2.92 0.41 -1.91
CA PRO A 132 3.62 1.24 -0.94
C PRO A 132 2.76 1.65 0.27
N HIS A 133 1.49 1.98 0.07
CA HIS A 133 0.59 2.31 1.18
C HIS A 133 0.29 1.11 2.08
N ILE A 134 0.04 -0.07 1.50
CA ILE A 134 -0.11 -1.32 2.27
C ILE A 134 1.15 -1.62 3.08
N PHE A 135 2.32 -1.52 2.47
CA PHE A 135 3.60 -1.81 3.14
C PHE A 135 3.83 -0.89 4.36
N LYS A 136 3.54 0.41 4.22
CA LYS A 136 3.55 1.35 5.35
C LYS A 136 2.56 0.96 6.45
N ASN A 137 1.34 0.55 6.07
CA ASN A 137 0.33 0.11 7.02
C ASN A 137 0.74 -1.16 7.77
N ILE A 138 1.34 -2.14 7.09
CA ILE A 138 1.88 -3.36 7.73
C ILE A 138 2.95 -2.98 8.75
N LYS A 139 3.92 -2.14 8.38
CA LYS A 139 4.95 -1.70 9.33
C LYS A 139 4.34 -0.96 10.53
N ASN A 140 3.41 -0.04 10.30
CA ASN A 140 2.74 0.68 11.39
C ASN A 140 1.95 -0.27 12.30
N MET A 141 1.31 -1.29 11.74
CA MET A 141 0.60 -2.34 12.45
C MET A 141 1.55 -3.19 13.29
N LEU A 142 2.72 -3.58 12.76
CA LEU A 142 3.75 -4.33 13.50
C LEU A 142 4.33 -3.55 14.69
N MET A 143 4.46 -2.22 14.57
CA MET A 143 5.02 -1.38 15.63
C MET A 143 3.98 -0.94 16.66
N SER A 144 2.73 -0.71 16.23
CA SER A 144 1.66 -0.26 17.12
C SER A 144 1.02 -1.42 17.90
N ASN A 145 0.93 -2.60 17.28
CA ASN A 145 0.35 -3.77 17.92
C ASN A 145 1.45 -4.55 18.63
N LYS A 146 1.28 -4.75 19.94
CA LYS A 146 2.24 -5.48 20.77
C LYS A 146 2.28 -6.97 20.47
N LEU A 147 1.15 -7.57 20.06
CA LEU A 147 1.01 -9.00 19.88
C LEU A 147 0.22 -9.30 18.60
N LEU A 148 0.78 -10.11 17.71
CA LEU A 148 0.13 -10.60 16.51
C LEU A 148 0.10 -12.12 16.51
N PHE A 149 -1.09 -12.70 16.37
CA PHE A 149 -1.27 -14.15 16.37
C PHE A 149 -1.45 -14.67 14.94
N ILE A 150 -0.58 -15.59 14.53
CA ILE A 150 -0.78 -16.39 13.32
C ILE A 150 -1.67 -17.60 13.64
N SER A 151 -2.36 -18.12 12.62
CA SER A 151 -3.17 -19.32 12.81
C SER A 151 -2.29 -20.55 13.06
N ASN A 152 -2.76 -21.49 13.89
CA ASN A 152 -2.05 -22.74 14.18
C ASN A 152 -1.72 -23.54 12.90
N LYS A 153 -2.56 -23.42 11.87
CA LYS A 153 -2.31 -24.04 10.55
C LYS A 153 -1.03 -23.51 9.90
N ILE A 154 -0.81 -22.20 9.94
CA ILE A 154 0.40 -21.57 9.40
C ILE A 154 1.61 -21.94 10.24
N GLN A 155 1.46 -21.92 11.57
CA GLN A 155 2.54 -22.32 12.48
C GLN A 155 3.04 -23.73 12.18
N GLN A 156 2.13 -24.70 12.04
CA GLN A 156 2.46 -26.09 11.72
C GLN A 156 3.05 -26.22 10.31
N PHE A 157 2.46 -25.54 9.31
CA PHE A 157 2.92 -25.64 7.93
C PHE A 157 4.37 -25.15 7.76
N TYR A 158 4.74 -24.07 8.45
CA TYR A 158 6.08 -23.49 8.38
C TYR A 158 7.00 -23.94 9.54
N ASN A 159 6.57 -24.90 10.37
CA ASN A 159 7.29 -25.38 11.56
C ASN A 159 7.80 -24.25 12.46
N LEU A 160 6.96 -23.25 12.73
CA LEU A 160 7.33 -22.07 13.51
C LEU A 160 7.31 -22.38 15.02
N PRO A 161 8.31 -21.90 15.79
CA PRO A 161 8.42 -22.20 17.21
C PRO A 161 7.27 -21.64 18.03
N THR A 162 6.67 -20.54 17.59
CA THR A 162 5.53 -19.89 18.24
C THR A 162 4.49 -19.46 17.22
N ASN A 163 3.23 -19.30 17.63
CA ASN A 163 2.19 -18.64 16.83
C ASN A 163 2.08 -17.14 17.10
N LEU A 164 3.03 -16.59 17.86
CA LEU A 164 3.02 -15.21 18.33
C LEU A 164 4.19 -14.44 17.71
N ILE A 165 3.86 -13.31 17.11
CA ILE A 165 4.82 -12.34 16.57
C ILE A 165 4.80 -11.12 17.49
N ILE A 166 5.97 -10.80 18.07
CA ILE A 166 6.19 -9.65 18.96
C ILE A 166 7.19 -8.70 18.29
N CYS A 167 6.81 -8.13 17.16
CA CYS A 167 7.75 -7.47 16.26
C CYS A 167 8.43 -6.23 16.87
N SER A 168 7.71 -5.40 17.65
CA SER A 168 8.29 -4.19 18.23
C SER A 168 9.45 -4.51 19.17
N SER A 169 9.23 -5.36 20.19
CA SER A 169 10.26 -5.66 21.19
C SER A 169 11.43 -6.44 20.59
N HIS A 170 11.18 -7.36 19.65
CA HIS A 170 12.26 -8.10 19.00
C HIS A 170 13.17 -7.17 18.19
N ILE A 171 12.62 -6.15 17.52
CA ILE A 171 13.43 -5.18 16.79
C ILE A 171 14.12 -4.18 17.75
N GLU A 172 13.49 -3.82 18.87
CA GLU A 172 14.18 -3.05 19.94
C GLU A 172 15.39 -3.81 20.50
N ASP A 173 15.27 -5.13 20.67
CA ASP A 173 16.37 -5.98 21.12
C ASP A 173 17.51 -6.00 20.10
N VAL A 174 17.21 -5.98 18.79
CA VAL A 174 18.23 -5.84 17.73
C VAL A 174 18.99 -4.52 17.87
N ILE A 175 18.28 -3.41 18.07
CA ILE A 175 18.88 -2.07 18.23
C ILE A 175 19.80 -2.03 19.46
N LYS A 176 19.34 -2.55 20.60
CA LYS A 176 20.13 -2.59 21.84
C LYS A 176 21.32 -3.54 21.75
N TYR A 177 21.20 -4.64 21.00
CA TYR A 177 22.30 -5.58 20.85
C TYR A 177 23.39 -5.03 19.93
N GLN A 178 23.01 -4.39 18.81
CA GLN A 178 23.99 -3.83 17.87
C GLN A 178 24.80 -2.65 18.44
N GLU A 179 24.31 -1.96 19.49
CA GLU A 179 25.09 -0.94 20.23
C GLU A 179 26.34 -1.51 20.92
N LYS A 180 26.36 -2.82 21.18
CA LYS A 180 27.51 -3.51 21.81
C LYS A 180 28.54 -4.01 20.80
N LEU A 181 28.24 -3.92 19.50
CA LEU A 181 29.06 -4.47 18.43
C LEU A 181 29.84 -3.35 17.74
N ASP A 182 31.08 -3.64 17.38
CA ASP A 182 31.88 -2.74 16.53
C ASP A 182 31.30 -2.66 15.11
N PHE A 183 30.66 -3.75 14.65
CA PHE A 183 29.99 -3.84 13.36
C PHE A 183 28.48 -4.01 13.54
N VAL A 184 27.74 -3.01 13.08
CA VAL A 184 26.29 -2.93 13.23
C VAL A 184 25.60 -3.92 12.28
N LEU A 185 24.71 -4.76 12.82
CA LEU A 185 23.96 -5.77 12.05
C LEU A 185 22.97 -5.12 11.06
N VAL A 186 22.27 -4.07 11.49
CA VAL A 186 21.28 -3.36 10.67
C VAL A 186 21.56 -1.86 10.67
N PRO A 187 22.50 -1.36 9.82
CA PRO A 187 23.01 0.02 9.90
C PRO A 187 21.96 1.12 9.70
N LYS A 188 20.87 0.82 8.99
CA LYS A 188 19.81 1.79 8.69
C LYS A 188 18.69 1.82 9.72
N LEU A 189 18.67 0.87 10.65
CA LEU A 189 17.63 0.75 11.67
C LEU A 189 17.96 1.66 12.86
N SER A 190 16.95 2.39 13.32
CA SER A 190 17.04 3.31 14.46
C SER A 190 15.75 3.30 15.28
N GLU A 191 15.81 3.76 16.53
CA GLU A 191 14.61 3.85 17.40
C GLU A 191 13.51 4.74 16.79
N LEU A 192 13.90 5.78 16.05
CA LEU A 192 12.98 6.65 15.32
C LEU A 192 12.16 5.90 14.25
N ASP A 193 12.63 4.73 13.80
CA ASP A 193 11.91 3.89 12.85
C ASP A 193 10.82 3.04 13.53
N LEU A 194 10.91 2.81 14.84
CA LEU A 194 9.94 2.07 15.63
C LEU A 194 8.76 2.93 16.07
N MET A 195 9.04 4.16 16.52
CA MET A 195 8.04 5.15 16.90
C MET A 195 8.01 6.34 15.92
N PRO A 196 7.54 6.15 14.69
CA PRO A 196 7.53 7.21 13.70
C PRO A 196 6.54 8.33 14.08
N ASN A 197 7.00 9.57 14.03
CA ASN A 197 6.13 10.76 14.03
C ASN A 197 5.19 10.73 12.82
N PHE A 198 4.11 11.54 12.85
CA PHE A 198 3.09 11.55 11.78
C PHE A 198 3.69 11.66 10.36
N TYR A 199 4.67 12.55 10.17
CA TYR A 199 5.38 12.71 8.89
C TYR A 199 6.26 11.50 8.50
N GLN A 200 6.81 10.79 9.48
CA GLN A 200 7.65 9.61 9.25
C GLN A 200 6.83 8.38 8.89
N LYS A 201 5.57 8.28 9.38
CA LYS A 201 4.63 7.21 8.99
C LYS A 201 4.33 7.20 7.48
N ILE A 202 4.50 8.35 6.81
CA ILE A 202 4.21 8.52 5.39
C ILE A 202 5.40 8.08 4.51
N LYS A 203 6.62 8.04 5.05
CA LYS A 203 7.85 7.73 4.29
C LYS A 203 8.05 6.23 4.14
N VAL A 204 7.94 5.73 2.91
CA VAL A 204 8.19 4.31 2.56
C VAL A 204 9.61 3.87 2.96
N GLY A 205 10.60 4.74 2.78
CA GLY A 205 12.00 4.44 3.14
C GLY A 205 12.21 4.13 4.63
N LYS A 206 11.35 4.62 5.51
CA LYS A 206 11.39 4.31 6.94
C LYS A 206 10.81 2.93 7.23
N SER A 207 9.86 2.47 6.42
CA SER A 207 9.36 1.09 6.51
C SER A 207 10.38 0.08 6.01
N THR A 208 11.13 0.40 4.94
CA THR A 208 12.19 -0.47 4.43
C THR A 208 13.40 -0.57 5.36
N ASN A 209 13.55 0.33 6.35
CA ASN A 209 14.59 0.19 7.38
C ASN A 209 14.25 -0.91 8.39
N VAL A 210 12.96 -1.14 8.64
CA VAL A 210 12.47 -2.12 9.62
C VAL A 210 12.21 -3.47 8.96
N ILE A 211 11.61 -3.46 7.75
CA ILE A 211 11.30 -4.66 6.99
C ILE A 211 12.30 -4.74 5.83
N ASN A 212 13.35 -5.55 6.03
CA ASN A 212 14.37 -5.85 5.03
C ASN A 212 15.13 -7.14 5.37
N HIS A 213 15.96 -7.58 4.42
CA HIS A 213 16.87 -8.71 4.55
C HIS A 213 17.74 -8.70 5.82
N TYR A 214 18.38 -7.57 6.12
CA TYR A 214 19.26 -7.45 7.28
C TYR A 214 18.50 -7.61 8.60
N ALA A 215 17.28 -7.06 8.68
CA ALA A 215 16.47 -7.10 9.89
C ALA A 215 16.05 -8.54 10.25
N TYR A 216 15.57 -9.33 9.29
CA TYR A 216 15.21 -10.72 9.61
C TYR A 216 16.44 -11.61 9.86
N THR A 217 17.56 -11.35 9.16
CA THR A 217 18.80 -12.10 9.37
C THR A 217 19.39 -11.80 10.75
N ALA A 218 19.34 -10.54 11.19
CA ALA A 218 19.75 -10.14 12.54
C ALA A 218 18.90 -10.83 13.62
N LEU A 219 17.59 -10.97 13.40
CA LEU A 219 16.72 -11.70 14.31
C LEU A 219 17.03 -13.20 14.38
N GLN A 220 17.40 -13.83 13.25
CA GLN A 220 17.84 -15.22 13.22
C GLN A 220 19.13 -15.40 14.02
N PHE A 221 20.12 -14.52 13.79
CA PHE A 221 21.37 -14.50 14.53
C PHE A 221 21.13 -14.33 16.04
N LEU A 222 20.31 -13.37 16.45
CA LEU A 222 19.99 -13.17 17.87
C LEU A 222 19.19 -14.33 18.48
N SER A 223 18.42 -15.07 17.69
CA SER A 223 17.73 -16.26 18.17
C SER A 223 18.71 -17.32 18.64
N GLU A 224 19.80 -17.50 17.91
CA GLU A 224 20.88 -18.44 18.23
C GLU A 224 21.69 -17.94 19.43
N GLU A 225 22.15 -16.69 19.39
CA GLU A 225 22.99 -16.07 20.44
C GLU A 225 22.30 -15.93 21.80
N LEU A 226 21.01 -15.57 21.81
CA LEU A 226 20.23 -15.37 23.04
C LEU A 226 19.38 -16.58 23.41
N HIS A 227 19.42 -17.66 22.62
CA HIS A 227 18.58 -18.84 22.75
C HIS A 227 17.07 -18.53 22.82
N LYS A 228 16.62 -17.51 22.07
CA LYS A 228 15.22 -17.07 22.01
C LYS A 228 14.58 -17.48 20.69
N LEU A 229 13.95 -18.65 20.67
CA LEU A 229 13.33 -19.21 19.46
C LEU A 229 12.17 -18.36 18.92
N GLU A 230 11.50 -17.58 19.76
CA GLU A 230 10.41 -16.66 19.35
C GLU A 230 10.82 -15.64 18.27
N TYR A 231 12.11 -15.32 18.16
CA TYR A 231 12.62 -14.39 17.15
C TYR A 231 12.50 -14.97 15.74
N LEU A 232 12.58 -16.30 15.57
CA LEU A 232 12.46 -16.97 14.28
C LEU A 232 11.08 -16.76 13.65
N THR A 233 10.02 -16.78 14.46
CA THR A 233 8.65 -16.51 13.98
C THR A 233 8.53 -15.08 13.44
N THR A 234 9.18 -14.12 14.09
CA THR A 234 9.19 -12.71 13.65
C THR A 234 10.06 -12.50 12.43
N ALA A 235 11.24 -13.13 12.38
CA ALA A 235 12.12 -13.12 11.23
C ALA A 235 11.43 -13.69 9.98
N TRP A 236 10.74 -14.82 10.12
CA TRP A 236 9.94 -15.42 9.05
C TRP A 236 8.89 -14.44 8.50
N PHE A 237 8.17 -13.76 9.39
CA PHE A 237 7.15 -12.78 8.96
C PHE A 237 7.78 -11.62 8.20
N ILE A 238 8.86 -11.04 8.72
CA ILE A 238 9.58 -9.94 8.06
C ILE A 238 10.10 -10.36 6.69
N ASN A 239 10.66 -11.57 6.57
CA ASN A 239 11.13 -12.13 5.30
C ASN A 239 10.00 -12.23 4.26
N ILE A 240 8.83 -12.73 4.65
CA ILE A 240 7.67 -12.81 3.75
C ILE A 240 7.25 -11.43 3.23
N ILE A 241 7.15 -10.46 4.13
CA ILE A 241 6.71 -9.11 3.73
C ILE A 241 7.78 -8.41 2.86
N ASP A 242 9.06 -8.61 3.16
CA ASP A 242 10.17 -8.08 2.36
C ASP A 242 10.18 -8.66 0.94
N LYS A 243 10.05 -9.99 0.82
CA LYS A 243 9.91 -10.67 -0.48
C LYS A 243 8.69 -10.18 -1.25
N TRP A 244 7.53 -10.16 -0.59
CA TRP A 244 6.29 -9.67 -1.20
C TRP A 244 6.42 -8.24 -1.72
N PHE A 245 6.98 -7.33 -0.91
CA PHE A 245 7.14 -5.93 -1.31
C PHE A 245 8.14 -5.77 -2.46
N SER A 246 9.23 -6.54 -2.44
CA SER A 246 10.23 -6.57 -3.51
C SER A 246 9.62 -7.04 -4.84
N LEU A 247 8.81 -8.11 -4.81
CA LEU A 247 8.08 -8.60 -5.98
C LEU A 247 7.10 -7.56 -6.53
N MET A 248 6.27 -6.98 -5.66
CA MET A 248 5.23 -6.03 -6.07
C MET A 248 5.77 -4.67 -6.54
N THR A 249 7.01 -4.32 -6.19
CA THR A 249 7.67 -3.06 -6.60
C THR A 249 8.77 -3.26 -7.64
N SER A 250 8.97 -4.49 -8.11
CA SER A 250 9.99 -4.79 -9.11
C SER A 250 9.74 -4.01 -10.40
N ARG A 251 10.81 -3.42 -10.94
CA ARG A 251 10.80 -2.73 -12.23
C ARG A 251 11.37 -3.58 -13.36
N HIS A 252 11.96 -4.73 -13.00
CA HIS A 252 12.52 -5.67 -13.95
C HIS A 252 11.86 -7.05 -13.76
N PRO A 253 11.52 -7.73 -14.86
CA PRO A 253 10.83 -9.02 -14.78
C PRO A 253 11.70 -10.12 -14.17
N ILE A 254 13.03 -9.92 -14.11
CA ILE A 254 14.00 -10.90 -13.60
C ILE A 254 13.62 -11.40 -12.20
N LEU A 255 13.23 -10.50 -11.29
CA LEU A 255 12.87 -10.90 -9.92
C LEU A 255 11.59 -11.77 -9.88
N ALA A 256 10.63 -11.50 -10.76
CA ALA A 256 9.40 -12.30 -10.83
C ALA A 256 9.68 -13.67 -11.46
N PHE A 257 10.63 -13.76 -12.38
CA PHE A 257 11.00 -15.01 -13.05
C PHE A 257 12.07 -15.82 -12.33
N SER A 258 12.85 -15.22 -11.42
CA SER A 258 13.94 -15.92 -10.71
C SER A 258 13.46 -16.99 -9.74
N GLU A 259 12.21 -16.93 -9.26
CA GLU A 259 11.62 -18.00 -8.42
C GLU A 259 10.86 -19.05 -9.26
N LEU A 260 10.66 -18.85 -10.58
CA LEU A 260 10.04 -19.85 -11.46
C LEU A 260 11.00 -21.01 -11.80
N GLU A 261 12.31 -20.82 -11.71
CA GLU A 261 13.32 -21.87 -11.93
C GLU A 261 13.44 -22.87 -10.76
N GLN A 262 12.78 -22.63 -9.61
CA GLN A 262 12.71 -23.61 -8.52
C GLN A 262 11.56 -24.63 -8.68
N TYR A 263 10.73 -24.49 -9.72
CA TYR A 263 9.55 -25.33 -9.96
C TYR A 263 9.41 -25.83 -11.42
N ILE A 264 10.46 -25.76 -12.24
CA ILE A 264 10.59 -26.43 -13.55
C ILE A 264 11.72 -27.46 -13.45
#